data_AF-A0A7W8IKQ5-F1
#
_entry.id   AF-A0A7W8IKQ5-F1
#
_cell.length_a   1.000
_cell.length_b   1.000
_cell.length_c   1.000
_cell.angle_alpha   90.00
_cell.angle_beta   90.00
_cell.angle_gamma   90.00
#
_symmetry.space_group_name_H-M   'P 1'
#
loop_
_entity.id
_entity.type
_entity.pdbx_description
1 polymer ?
#
loop_
_entity_poly.entity_id
_entity_poly.type
_entity_poly.pdbx_seq_one_letter_code
_entity_poly.pdbx_strand_id
1 'polypeptide(L)'
;MESFFTRYKNVLVLVAILLAQTIGLAVQVRRPVESGAPDSSKVTLIRYWAVSVVTPFERFFHGIGYTFRHGWSNYVDLRHTRQENHDLQEQIARLRLEQASFAEDAMQGHRLQAMLDFQQHYVSTTVAAQVIGTSGNDLSRVVYIDKGAKDGLKADQAVITPDGIVGKIRDVFPHTSQVLLINDQTSGAGVLLATTRIRAILRGSTTGQILINNLTPDDRIKPGEQVLSSGGDQVYPRGLPVGTIESIKVDPDHQPYTLIQLRPEANLNQLEEVLVITGTQTTLPAAAQKDLAAGAATAEAQAAAKQLADQQAAEAAARSAAQIVADRLPSIHEGDDDTTKTGAAATPAAKTPPVNVVPKPLPTLHSDRYSPGATPSAADLRPGAPEAANPVVPQTPTPDATTQPATPKPVQPKPRKPQPPADSAQPPTQSPNPQP
;
A
#
# COMPACT_ATOMS: atom_id res chain seq x y z
N MET A 1 -36.79 -42.55 92.93
CA MET A 1 -37.67 -41.56 92.27
C MET A 1 -39.07 -41.82 92.77
N GLU A 2 -39.50 -41.11 93.82
CA GLU A 2 -40.89 -41.19 94.26
C GLU A 2 -41.78 -40.70 93.11
N SER A 3 -42.74 -41.54 92.72
CA SER A 3 -43.64 -41.30 91.61
C SER A 3 -44.33 -39.95 91.79
N PHE A 4 -44.20 -39.07 90.79
CA PHE A 4 -44.85 -37.76 90.74
C PHE A 4 -46.36 -37.85 91.06
N PHE A 5 -46.97 -39.02 90.82
CA PHE A 5 -48.37 -39.33 91.12
C PHE A 5 -48.75 -39.39 92.59
N THR A 6 -47.85 -39.75 93.52
CA THR A 6 -48.19 -39.77 94.95
C THR A 6 -48.08 -38.39 95.59
N ARG A 7 -47.11 -37.58 95.16
CA ARG A 7 -46.90 -36.22 95.71
C ARG A 7 -48.01 -35.25 95.32
N TYR A 8 -48.58 -35.41 94.14
CA TYR A 8 -49.64 -34.53 93.60
C TYR A 8 -51.03 -35.18 93.59
N LYS A 9 -51.24 -36.27 94.34
CA LYS A 9 -52.51 -37.01 94.34
C LYS A 9 -53.72 -36.11 94.62
N ASN A 10 -53.60 -35.15 95.54
CA ASN A 10 -54.67 -34.20 95.85
C ASN A 10 -54.86 -33.15 94.74
N VAL A 11 -53.78 -32.72 94.09
CA VAL A 11 -53.83 -31.77 92.96
C VAL A 11 -54.44 -32.45 91.72
N LEU A 12 -54.11 -33.72 91.48
CA LEU A 12 -54.63 -34.50 90.36
C LEU A 12 -56.13 -34.77 90.54
N VAL A 13 -56.58 -35.06 91.77
CA VAL A 13 -58.01 -35.16 92.09
C VAL A 13 -58.71 -33.81 91.89
N LEU A 14 -58.11 -32.70 92.29
CA LEU A 14 -58.68 -31.36 92.09
C LEU A 14 -58.77 -31.00 90.59
N VAL A 15 -57.76 -31.33 89.80
CA VAL A 15 -57.77 -31.15 88.33
C VAL A 15 -58.82 -32.05 87.68
N ALA A 16 -58.96 -33.30 88.13
CA ALA A 16 -59.98 -34.22 87.63
C ALA A 16 -61.40 -33.73 87.97
N ILE A 17 -61.61 -33.16 89.17
CA ILE A 17 -62.89 -32.55 89.56
C ILE A 17 -63.16 -31.30 88.75
N LEU A 18 -62.18 -30.41 88.53
CA LEU A 18 -62.34 -29.25 87.66
C LEU A 18 -62.63 -29.65 86.21
N LEU A 19 -61.99 -30.72 85.70
CA LEU A 19 -62.29 -31.28 84.38
C LEU A 19 -63.71 -31.85 84.33
N ALA A 20 -64.12 -32.61 85.34
CA ALA A 20 -65.49 -33.13 85.44
C ALA A 20 -66.53 -32.00 85.55
N GLN A 21 -66.21 -30.92 86.27
CA GLN A 21 -67.09 -29.77 86.46
C GLN A 21 -67.19 -28.90 85.19
N THR A 22 -66.09 -28.73 84.45
CA THR A 22 -66.09 -28.07 83.13
C THR A 22 -66.81 -28.90 82.07
N ILE A 23 -66.63 -30.23 82.07
CA ILE A 23 -67.39 -31.15 81.21
C ILE A 23 -68.88 -31.14 81.60
N GLY A 24 -69.21 -31.13 82.89
CA GLY A 24 -70.59 -31.02 83.39
C GLY A 24 -71.26 -29.71 82.97
N LEU A 25 -70.56 -28.58 83.08
CA LEU A 25 -71.03 -27.28 82.59
C LEU A 25 -71.21 -27.26 81.07
N ALA A 26 -70.33 -27.93 80.32
CA ALA A 26 -70.46 -28.08 78.87
C ALA A 26 -71.70 -28.92 78.46
N VAL A 27 -72.13 -29.87 79.31
CA VAL A 27 -73.32 -30.70 79.07
C VAL A 27 -74.62 -29.97 79.45
N GLN A 28 -74.57 -28.99 80.36
CA GLN A 28 -75.78 -28.39 80.94
C GLN A 28 -76.33 -27.15 80.21
N VAL A 29 -75.64 -26.65 79.18
CA VAL A 29 -76.15 -25.55 78.33
C VAL A 29 -76.94 -26.12 77.16
N ARG A 30 -78.17 -26.57 77.43
CA ARG A 30 -79.19 -26.79 76.40
C ARG A 30 -79.82 -25.43 76.07
N ARG A 31 -79.46 -24.82 74.95
CA ARG A 31 -80.21 -23.68 74.42
C ARG A 31 -81.43 -24.19 73.65
N PRO A 32 -82.66 -23.67 73.89
CA PRO A 32 -83.77 -23.91 72.97
C PRO A 32 -83.47 -23.19 71.65
N VAL A 33 -83.53 -23.93 70.55
CA VAL A 33 -83.41 -23.42 69.18
C VAL A 33 -84.82 -23.10 68.71
N GLU A 34 -85.09 -21.83 68.45
CA GLU A 34 -86.29 -21.36 67.78
C GLU A 34 -86.06 -21.44 66.25
N SER A 35 -87.14 -21.71 65.50
CA SER A 35 -87.28 -21.69 64.03
C SER A 35 -86.66 -22.81 63.17
N GLY A 36 -87.44 -23.89 62.98
CA GLY A 36 -88.04 -24.26 61.69
C GLY A 36 -87.16 -24.58 60.47
N ALA A 37 -86.66 -25.83 60.38
CA ALA A 37 -86.45 -26.57 59.12
C ALA A 37 -86.27 -28.08 59.43
N PRO A 38 -86.88 -29.02 58.68
CA PRO A 38 -86.72 -30.45 58.92
C PRO A 38 -85.43 -30.95 58.26
N ASP A 39 -84.80 -31.95 58.88
CA ASP A 39 -83.53 -32.60 58.52
C ASP A 39 -82.23 -31.86 58.92
N SER A 40 -81.99 -31.78 60.23
CA SER A 40 -80.63 -31.69 60.77
C SER A 40 -80.31 -32.94 61.59
N SER A 41 -79.48 -33.81 61.00
CA SER A 41 -78.84 -34.92 61.70
C SER A 41 -78.06 -34.39 62.90
N LYS A 42 -78.35 -34.90 64.10
CA LYS A 42 -77.60 -34.61 65.34
C LYS A 42 -76.11 -34.92 65.12
N VAL A 43 -75.28 -33.89 65.05
CA VAL A 43 -73.82 -34.05 65.03
C VAL A 43 -73.27 -33.67 66.40
N THR A 44 -72.69 -34.65 67.09
CA THR A 44 -71.98 -34.48 68.36
C THR A 44 -70.67 -33.69 68.16
N LEU A 45 -70.40 -32.74 69.06
CA LEU A 45 -69.26 -31.79 69.04
C LEU A 45 -67.86 -32.41 68.84
N ILE A 46 -67.69 -33.71 69.09
CA ILE A 46 -66.42 -34.44 68.91
C ILE A 46 -65.95 -34.40 67.44
N ARG A 47 -66.87 -34.33 66.47
CA ARG A 47 -66.52 -34.24 65.04
C ARG A 47 -65.89 -32.89 64.65
N TYR A 48 -66.16 -31.81 65.40
CA TYR A 48 -65.61 -30.49 65.09
C TYR A 48 -64.12 -30.37 65.48
N TRP A 49 -63.70 -31.05 66.56
CA TRP A 49 -62.30 -31.10 66.99
C TRP A 49 -61.46 -32.09 66.18
N ALA A 50 -62.03 -33.21 65.76
CA ALA A 50 -61.32 -34.17 64.90
C ALA A 50 -60.99 -33.55 63.52
N VAL A 51 -61.91 -32.76 62.96
CA VAL A 51 -61.73 -32.13 61.65
C VAL A 51 -60.79 -30.93 61.71
N SER A 52 -60.68 -30.19 62.83
CA SER A 52 -59.77 -29.04 62.93
C SER A 52 -58.30 -29.41 63.16
N VAL A 53 -58.02 -30.53 63.83
CA VAL A 53 -56.65 -30.99 64.14
C VAL A 53 -56.07 -31.86 63.03
N VAL A 54 -56.89 -32.64 62.32
CA VAL A 54 -56.42 -33.60 61.30
C VAL A 54 -56.28 -32.98 59.91
N THR A 55 -57.11 -32.01 59.55
CA THR A 55 -57.09 -31.38 58.21
C THR A 55 -55.83 -30.60 57.83
N PRO A 56 -55.08 -29.93 58.74
CA PRO A 56 -53.83 -29.26 58.33
C PRO A 56 -52.70 -30.26 58.01
N PHE A 57 -52.70 -31.44 58.62
CA PHE A 57 -51.66 -32.46 58.37
C PHE A 57 -51.85 -33.15 57.02
N GLU A 58 -53.10 -33.36 56.58
CA GLU A 58 -53.42 -33.98 55.30
C GLU A 58 -52.97 -33.11 54.09
N ARG A 59 -53.04 -31.79 54.23
CA ARG A 59 -52.56 -30.82 53.21
C ARG A 59 -51.04 -30.64 53.22
N PHE A 60 -50.39 -30.85 54.36
CA PHE A 60 -48.94 -30.75 54.50
C PHE A 60 -48.22 -31.90 53.76
N PHE A 61 -48.77 -33.12 53.78
CA PHE A 61 -48.16 -34.28 53.12
C PHE A 61 -48.43 -34.37 51.60
N HIS A 62 -49.53 -33.80 51.10
CA HIS A 62 -49.81 -33.79 49.65
C HIS A 62 -49.01 -32.74 48.85
N GLY A 63 -48.38 -31.75 49.50
CA GLY A 63 -47.61 -30.69 48.84
C GLY A 63 -46.09 -30.94 48.71
N ILE A 64 -45.55 -31.89 49.48
CA ILE A 64 -44.10 -32.15 49.59
C ILE A 64 -43.55 -32.83 48.32
N GLY A 65 -44.33 -33.69 47.66
CA GLY A 65 -43.89 -34.39 46.45
C GLY A 65 -43.65 -33.48 45.23
N TYR A 66 -44.41 -32.40 45.10
CA TYR A 66 -44.28 -31.44 43.99
C TYR A 66 -43.19 -30.38 44.22
N THR A 67 -42.94 -29.99 45.47
CA THR A 67 -41.92 -28.99 45.83
C THR A 67 -40.50 -29.57 45.87
N PHE A 68 -40.31 -30.81 46.32
CA PHE A 68 -38.99 -31.44 46.34
C PHE A 68 -38.44 -31.74 44.93
N ARG A 69 -39.33 -32.10 43.99
CA ARG A 69 -38.95 -32.40 42.61
C ARG A 69 -38.56 -31.15 41.80
N HIS A 70 -39.16 -29.99 42.09
CA HIS A 70 -38.83 -28.70 41.43
C HIS A 70 -37.66 -27.95 42.07
N GLY A 71 -37.43 -28.12 43.39
CA GLY A 71 -36.25 -27.56 44.06
C GLY A 71 -34.95 -28.25 43.64
N TRP A 72 -34.99 -29.57 43.47
CA TRP A 72 -33.82 -30.36 43.06
C TRP A 72 -33.46 -30.17 41.58
N SER A 73 -34.44 -30.03 40.68
CA SER A 73 -34.18 -29.73 39.26
C SER A 73 -33.53 -28.35 39.10
N ASN A 74 -34.01 -27.32 39.81
CA ASN A 74 -33.42 -25.97 39.73
C ASN A 74 -31.96 -25.89 40.22
N TYR A 75 -31.56 -26.69 41.22
CA TYR A 75 -30.16 -26.71 41.67
C TYR A 75 -29.24 -27.42 40.67
N VAL A 76 -29.72 -28.51 40.08
CA VAL A 76 -28.99 -29.23 39.02
C VAL A 76 -28.91 -28.39 37.74
N ASP A 77 -29.98 -27.68 37.36
CA ASP A 77 -29.98 -26.73 36.23
C ASP A 77 -28.99 -25.58 36.46
N LEU A 78 -28.90 -25.00 37.66
CA LEU A 78 -27.95 -23.92 37.93
C LEU A 78 -26.47 -24.35 37.85
N ARG A 79 -26.18 -25.64 38.04
CA ARG A 79 -24.83 -26.20 37.83
C ARG A 79 -24.57 -26.43 36.34
N HIS A 80 -25.53 -27.00 35.61
CA HIS A 80 -25.42 -27.19 34.16
C HIS A 80 -25.32 -25.85 33.41
N THR A 81 -26.12 -24.83 33.76
CA THR A 81 -26.04 -23.51 33.11
C THR A 81 -24.69 -22.82 33.35
N ARG A 82 -24.04 -23.04 34.50
CA ARG A 82 -22.70 -22.48 34.74
C ARG A 82 -21.62 -23.19 33.92
N GLN A 83 -21.72 -24.51 33.79
CA GLN A 83 -20.83 -25.28 32.92
C GLN A 83 -21.04 -24.89 31.46
N GLU A 84 -22.28 -24.84 30.98
CA GLU A 84 -22.61 -24.37 29.63
C GLU A 84 -22.12 -22.95 29.38
N ASN A 85 -22.23 -22.03 30.34
CA ASN A 85 -21.72 -20.67 30.17
C ASN A 85 -20.19 -20.65 30.06
N HIS A 86 -19.48 -21.47 30.86
CA HIS A 86 -18.03 -21.63 30.73
C HIS A 86 -17.65 -22.24 29.38
N ASP A 87 -18.30 -23.33 28.97
CA ASP A 87 -18.04 -23.99 27.68
C ASP A 87 -18.35 -23.05 26.50
N LEU A 88 -19.41 -22.25 26.58
CA LEU A 88 -19.75 -21.24 25.58
C LEU A 88 -18.72 -20.10 25.56
N GLN A 89 -18.23 -19.65 26.72
CA GLN A 89 -17.18 -18.64 26.79
C GLN A 89 -15.87 -19.16 26.18
N GLU A 90 -15.51 -20.41 26.45
CA GLU A 90 -14.34 -21.05 25.84
C GLU A 90 -14.51 -21.21 24.33
N GLN A 91 -15.69 -21.63 23.86
CA GLN A 91 -16.02 -21.69 22.44
C GLN A 91 -15.94 -20.31 21.77
N ILE A 92 -16.47 -19.27 22.41
CA ILE A 92 -16.37 -17.89 21.90
C ILE A 92 -14.91 -17.44 21.85
N ALA A 93 -14.12 -17.73 22.89
CA ALA A 93 -12.70 -17.38 22.90
C ALA A 93 -11.94 -18.10 21.77
N ARG A 94 -12.21 -19.39 21.55
CA ARG A 94 -11.65 -20.17 20.45
C ARG A 94 -12.07 -19.64 19.09
N LEU A 95 -13.37 -19.42 18.88
CA LEU A 95 -13.91 -18.89 17.61
C LEU A 95 -13.34 -17.49 17.30
N ARG A 96 -13.13 -16.66 18.32
CA ARG A 96 -12.47 -15.35 18.14
C ARG A 96 -11.02 -15.49 17.71
N LEU A 97 -10.29 -16.46 18.27
CA LEU A 97 -8.91 -16.74 17.88
C LEU A 97 -8.83 -17.26 16.44
N GLU A 98 -9.71 -18.18 16.06
CA GLU A 98 -9.84 -18.70 14.69
C GLU A 98 -10.26 -17.59 13.71
N GLN A 99 -11.19 -16.71 14.10
CA GLN A 99 -11.58 -15.56 13.29
C GLN A 99 -10.41 -14.59 13.08
N ALA A 100 -9.60 -14.36 14.12
CA ALA A 100 -8.41 -13.52 14.01
C ALA A 100 -7.36 -14.13 13.07
N SER A 101 -7.12 -15.44 13.13
CA SER A 101 -6.19 -16.10 12.20
C SER A 101 -6.67 -16.04 10.76
N PHE A 102 -7.97 -16.29 10.50
CA PHE A 102 -8.50 -16.17 9.13
C PHE A 102 -8.46 -14.74 8.59
N ALA A 103 -8.66 -13.74 9.46
CA ALA A 103 -8.52 -12.35 9.06
C ALA A 103 -7.07 -12.02 8.67
N GLU A 104 -6.08 -12.54 9.41
CA GLU A 104 -4.67 -12.37 9.10
C GLU A 104 -4.27 -13.05 7.78
N ASP A 105 -4.67 -14.32 7.60
CA ASP A 105 -4.43 -15.08 6.37
C ASP A 105 -5.05 -14.37 5.15
N ALA A 106 -6.24 -13.80 5.31
CA ALA A 106 -6.89 -13.03 4.25
C ALA A 106 -6.13 -11.74 3.92
N MET A 107 -5.63 -11.01 4.93
CA MET A 107 -4.80 -9.82 4.69
C MET A 107 -3.49 -10.17 4.00
N GLN A 108 -2.81 -11.23 4.44
CA GLN A 108 -1.60 -11.72 3.81
C GLN A 108 -1.86 -12.13 2.35
N GLY A 109 -2.94 -12.89 2.10
CA GLY A 109 -3.35 -13.27 0.74
C GLY A 109 -3.55 -12.07 -0.18
N HIS A 110 -4.21 -11.01 0.32
CA HIS A 110 -4.37 -9.77 -0.44
C HIS A 110 -3.05 -9.05 -0.75
N ARG A 111 -2.10 -9.03 0.19
CA ARG A 111 -0.77 -8.42 -0.02
C ARG A 111 0.06 -9.20 -1.04
N LEU A 112 0.10 -10.52 -0.91
CA LEU A 112 0.78 -11.41 -1.87
C LEU A 112 0.17 -11.28 -3.28
N GLN A 113 -1.15 -11.19 -3.38
CA GLN A 113 -1.82 -10.97 -4.65
C GLN A 113 -1.42 -9.63 -5.26
N ALA A 114 -1.42 -8.54 -4.49
CA ALA A 114 -0.98 -7.23 -4.97
C ALA A 114 0.49 -7.25 -5.45
N MET A 115 1.36 -8.00 -4.79
CA MET A 115 2.76 -8.19 -5.21
C MET A 115 2.89 -8.97 -6.51
N LEU A 116 2.10 -10.04 -6.67
CA LEU A 116 2.08 -10.84 -7.89
C LEU A 116 1.54 -10.03 -9.07
N ASP A 117 0.45 -9.29 -8.86
CA ASP A 117 -0.13 -8.40 -9.87
C ASP A 117 0.88 -7.30 -10.26
N PHE A 118 1.58 -6.72 -9.30
CA PHE A 118 2.63 -5.73 -9.55
C PHE A 118 3.81 -6.33 -10.34
N GLN A 119 4.27 -7.53 -9.98
CA GLN A 119 5.33 -8.25 -10.69
C GLN A 119 4.96 -8.48 -12.16
N GLN A 120 3.71 -8.84 -12.46
CA GLN A 120 3.25 -9.05 -13.83
C GLN A 120 3.24 -7.76 -14.67
N HIS A 121 2.97 -6.60 -14.05
CA HIS A 121 2.78 -5.34 -14.77
C HIS A 121 4.06 -4.48 -14.91
N TYR A 122 4.94 -4.48 -13.92
CA TYR A 122 5.99 -3.45 -13.82
C TYR A 122 7.43 -3.95 -13.89
N VAL A 123 7.71 -5.23 -13.59
CA VAL A 123 9.10 -5.71 -13.51
C VAL A 123 9.25 -7.16 -13.97
N SER A 124 10.02 -7.36 -15.02
CA SER A 124 10.19 -8.64 -15.72
C SER A 124 11.03 -9.68 -14.97
N THR A 125 11.75 -9.32 -13.90
CA THR A 125 12.36 -10.31 -12.98
C THR A 125 12.50 -9.74 -11.56
N THR A 126 11.70 -10.26 -10.63
CA THR A 126 11.78 -9.95 -9.20
C THR A 126 11.79 -11.23 -8.36
N VAL A 127 12.34 -11.12 -7.16
CA VAL A 127 12.31 -12.15 -6.12
C VAL A 127 11.51 -11.60 -4.95
N ALA A 128 10.41 -12.27 -4.61
CA ALA A 128 9.66 -11.96 -3.40
C ALA A 128 10.42 -12.46 -2.17
N ALA A 129 10.51 -11.61 -1.15
CA ALA A 129 11.20 -11.89 0.10
C ALA A 129 10.37 -11.39 1.28
N GLN A 130 10.43 -12.10 2.40
CA GLN A 130 9.82 -11.71 3.66
C GLN A 130 10.84 -10.98 4.54
N VAL A 131 10.38 -9.93 5.21
CA VAL A 131 11.14 -9.21 6.22
C VAL A 131 11.17 -10.04 7.51
N ILE A 132 12.38 -10.39 7.95
CA ILE A 132 12.61 -11.24 9.15
C ILE A 132 13.11 -10.45 10.35
N GLY A 133 13.44 -9.17 10.17
CA GLY A 133 13.87 -8.31 11.27
C GLY A 133 14.29 -6.92 10.83
N THR A 134 14.33 -5.99 11.78
CA THR A 134 14.81 -4.62 11.59
C THR A 134 16.01 -4.37 12.49
N SER A 135 16.92 -3.49 12.07
CA SER A 135 18.02 -3.06 12.92
C SER A 135 17.50 -2.11 14.01
N GLY A 136 17.80 -2.39 15.28
CA GLY A 136 17.45 -1.50 16.40
C GLY A 136 18.34 -0.25 16.53
N ASN A 137 18.99 0.20 15.46
CA ASN A 137 19.86 1.38 15.47
C ASN A 137 19.17 2.55 14.74
N ASP A 138 18.96 3.67 15.45
CA ASP A 138 18.34 4.86 14.89
C ASP A 138 19.21 5.57 13.84
N LEU A 139 20.54 5.39 13.93
CA LEU A 139 21.53 5.99 13.00
C LEU A 139 21.75 5.18 11.72
N SER A 140 21.34 3.91 11.71
CA SER A 140 21.51 3.00 10.57
C SER A 140 20.25 2.17 10.41
N ARG A 141 19.38 2.55 9.48
CA ARG A 141 18.08 1.92 9.23
C ARG A 141 18.21 0.82 8.18
N VAL A 142 18.33 -0.41 8.67
CA VAL A 142 18.52 -1.61 7.87
C VAL A 142 17.44 -2.64 8.20
N VAL A 143 17.01 -3.38 7.18
CA VAL A 143 16.02 -4.46 7.30
C VAL A 143 16.64 -5.76 6.81
N TYR A 144 16.33 -6.87 7.46
CA TYR A 144 16.77 -8.21 7.09
C TYR A 144 15.67 -8.94 6.34
N ILE A 145 16.03 -9.60 5.24
CA ILE A 145 15.10 -10.39 4.42
C ILE A 145 15.49 -11.87 4.37
N ASP A 146 14.52 -12.76 4.15
CA ASP A 146 14.68 -14.23 4.13
C ASP A 146 15.34 -14.79 2.84
N LYS A 147 15.85 -13.92 1.97
CA LYS A 147 16.49 -14.28 0.70
C LYS A 147 17.94 -13.82 0.67
N GLY A 148 18.80 -14.61 0.05
CA GLY A 148 20.24 -14.40 0.02
C GLY A 148 20.88 -14.68 -1.33
N ALA A 149 22.19 -14.92 -1.31
CA ALA A 149 22.98 -15.23 -2.50
C ALA A 149 22.50 -16.50 -3.23
N LYS A 150 21.97 -17.49 -2.48
CA LYS A 150 21.40 -18.71 -3.06
C LYS A 150 20.13 -18.47 -3.87
N ASP A 151 19.42 -17.38 -3.59
CA ASP A 151 18.21 -16.95 -4.31
C ASP A 151 18.56 -15.99 -5.48
N GLY A 152 19.85 -15.79 -5.76
CA GLY A 152 20.33 -14.92 -6.84
C GLY A 152 20.43 -13.44 -6.48
N LEU A 153 20.33 -13.09 -5.19
CA LEU A 153 20.45 -11.70 -4.75
C LEU A 153 21.89 -11.20 -4.79
N LYS A 154 22.04 -9.91 -5.08
CA LYS A 154 23.31 -9.20 -5.18
C LYS A 154 23.22 -7.84 -4.49
N ALA A 155 24.37 -7.32 -4.05
CA ALA A 155 24.47 -5.96 -3.56
C ALA A 155 23.99 -4.96 -4.63
N ASP A 156 23.49 -3.80 -4.17
CA ASP A 156 22.94 -2.72 -5.00
C ASP A 156 21.71 -3.07 -5.85
N GLN A 157 21.02 -4.18 -5.57
CA GLN A 157 19.70 -4.44 -6.13
C GLN A 157 18.62 -3.61 -5.42
N ALA A 158 17.69 -3.05 -6.19
CA ALA A 158 16.56 -2.30 -5.65
C ALA A 158 15.55 -3.22 -4.96
N VAL A 159 15.03 -2.73 -3.83
CA VAL A 159 13.99 -3.35 -3.03
C VAL A 159 12.78 -2.42 -3.01
N ILE A 160 11.63 -2.97 -3.38
CA ILE A 160 10.39 -2.22 -3.61
C ILE A 160 9.19 -2.96 -3.02
N THR A 161 8.11 -2.24 -2.81
CA THR A 161 6.77 -2.76 -2.53
C THR A 161 5.81 -2.27 -3.62
N PRO A 162 4.58 -2.81 -3.69
CA PRO A 162 3.55 -2.30 -4.61
C PRO A 162 3.27 -0.81 -4.41
N ASP A 163 3.41 -0.31 -3.18
CA ASP A 163 3.18 1.10 -2.83
C ASP A 163 4.35 2.02 -3.18
N GLY A 164 5.59 1.51 -3.20
CA GLY A 164 6.74 2.35 -3.55
C GLY A 164 8.11 1.77 -3.22
N ILE A 165 9.12 2.64 -3.31
CA ILE A 165 10.51 2.25 -3.09
C ILE A 165 10.81 2.10 -1.59
N VAL A 166 11.42 0.97 -1.23
CA VAL A 166 11.86 0.68 0.13
C VAL A 166 13.32 1.04 0.33
N GLY A 167 14.19 0.62 -0.59
CA GLY A 167 15.63 0.80 -0.46
C GLY A 167 16.44 -0.10 -1.38
N LYS A 168 17.69 -0.40 -1.01
CA LYS A 168 18.57 -1.25 -1.81
C LYS A 168 19.33 -2.25 -0.95
N ILE A 169 19.75 -3.36 -1.54
CA ILE A 169 20.56 -4.36 -0.85
C ILE A 169 21.96 -3.80 -0.58
N ARG A 170 22.38 -3.83 0.69
CA ARG A 170 23.75 -3.46 1.10
C ARG A 170 24.66 -4.69 1.14
N ASP A 171 24.26 -5.69 1.92
CA ASP A 171 25.04 -6.90 2.16
C ASP A 171 24.20 -8.14 1.89
N VAL A 172 24.80 -9.15 1.28
CA VAL A 172 24.14 -10.42 0.93
C VAL A 172 24.86 -11.57 1.64
N PHE A 173 24.08 -12.36 2.39
CA PHE A 173 24.52 -13.60 3.03
C PHE A 173 23.95 -14.81 2.27
N PRO A 174 24.35 -16.06 2.59
CA PRO A 174 23.88 -17.23 1.85
C PRO A 174 22.36 -17.42 1.82
N HIS A 175 21.66 -17.08 2.91
CA HIS A 175 20.22 -17.30 3.09
C HIS A 175 19.45 -16.05 3.57
N THR A 176 20.13 -14.91 3.70
CA THR A 176 19.51 -13.66 4.14
C THR A 176 20.25 -12.50 3.52
N SER A 177 19.64 -11.33 3.45
CA SER A 177 20.27 -10.11 2.96
C SER A 177 19.87 -8.93 3.82
N GLN A 178 20.73 -7.92 3.86
CA GLN A 178 20.49 -6.64 4.50
C GLN A 178 20.08 -5.60 3.46
N VAL A 179 18.94 -4.97 3.69
CA VAL A 179 18.37 -3.91 2.89
C VAL A 179 18.59 -2.58 3.61
N LEU A 180 19.31 -1.67 2.97
CA LEU A 180 19.45 -0.28 3.41
C LEU A 180 18.22 0.51 2.96
N LEU A 181 17.47 1.03 3.93
CA LEU A 181 16.24 1.77 3.66
C LEU A 181 16.51 3.15 3.04
N ILE A 182 15.56 3.67 2.28
CA ILE A 182 15.66 4.98 1.61
C ILE A 182 15.65 6.17 2.59
N ASN A 183 15.18 5.96 3.83
CA ASN A 183 15.17 6.97 4.89
C ASN A 183 16.44 6.97 5.75
N ASP A 184 17.44 6.15 5.43
CA ASP A 184 18.73 6.15 6.10
C ASP A 184 19.63 7.30 5.62
N GLN A 185 20.44 7.87 6.52
CA GLN A 185 21.37 8.97 6.21
C GLN A 185 22.44 8.63 5.16
N THR A 186 22.80 7.35 5.05
CA THR A 186 23.77 6.84 4.07
C THR A 186 23.11 6.38 2.77
N SER A 187 21.78 6.39 2.72
CA SER A 187 21.00 5.99 1.56
C SER A 187 20.68 7.19 0.67
N GLY A 188 20.59 6.94 -0.63
CA GLY A 188 20.16 7.92 -1.60
C GLY A 188 19.61 7.28 -2.85
N ALA A 189 18.71 8.00 -3.51
CA ALA A 189 18.06 7.58 -4.74
C ALA A 189 17.90 8.75 -5.71
N GLY A 190 18.10 8.50 -7.00
CA GLY A 190 17.83 9.48 -8.03
C GLY A 190 16.33 9.61 -8.28
N VAL A 191 15.75 10.77 -8.00
CA VAL A 191 14.32 11.03 -8.11
C VAL A 191 13.97 12.05 -9.19
N LEU A 192 12.70 12.06 -9.57
CA LEU A 192 12.11 12.88 -10.61
C LEU A 192 10.75 13.37 -10.12
N LEU A 193 10.59 14.69 -10.02
CA LEU A 193 9.31 15.30 -9.68
C LEU A 193 8.31 15.05 -10.83
N ALA A 194 7.10 14.61 -10.51
CA ALA A 194 6.15 14.13 -11.51
C ALA A 194 5.64 15.25 -12.44
N THR A 195 5.36 16.43 -11.89
CA THR A 195 4.77 17.57 -12.64
C THR A 195 5.86 18.41 -13.27
N THR A 196 6.85 18.83 -12.48
CA THR A 196 7.92 19.73 -12.94
C THR A 196 9.00 19.00 -13.75
N ARG A 197 9.06 17.67 -13.67
CA ARG A 197 10.05 16.81 -14.34
C ARG A 197 11.49 17.16 -13.98
N ILE A 198 11.68 17.79 -12.82
CA ILE A 198 12.98 18.14 -12.26
C ILE A 198 13.61 16.89 -11.67
N ARG A 199 14.88 16.63 -12.03
CA ARG A 199 15.68 15.54 -11.46
C ARG A 199 16.36 16.04 -10.20
N ALA A 200 16.32 15.23 -9.15
CA ALA A 200 16.97 15.55 -7.89
C ALA A 200 17.52 14.27 -7.24
N ILE A 201 18.29 14.45 -6.17
CA ILE A 201 18.81 13.35 -5.37
C ILE A 201 18.12 13.39 -4.02
N LEU A 202 17.49 12.28 -3.69
CA LEU A 202 16.91 12.04 -2.39
C LEU A 202 17.98 11.50 -1.44
N ARG A 203 17.93 11.92 -0.19
CA ARG A 203 18.76 11.45 0.93
C ARG A 203 17.90 11.26 2.18
N GLY A 204 18.18 10.23 2.95
CA GLY A 204 17.62 10.11 4.30
C GLY A 204 18.27 11.08 5.28
N SER A 205 17.57 11.37 6.37
CA SER A 205 18.04 12.15 7.51
C SER A 205 18.31 11.25 8.70
N THR A 206 19.11 11.73 9.66
CA THR A 206 19.31 11.06 10.96
C THR A 206 18.00 10.84 11.71
N THR A 207 17.01 11.71 11.50
CA THR A 207 15.67 11.59 12.09
C THR A 207 14.78 10.57 11.38
N GLY A 208 15.25 9.95 10.30
CA GLY A 208 14.45 9.02 9.47
C GLY A 208 13.47 9.71 8.53
N GLN A 209 13.60 11.01 8.33
CA GLN A 209 12.88 11.75 7.30
C GLN A 209 13.60 11.62 5.95
N ILE A 210 12.84 11.78 4.87
CA ILE A 210 13.34 11.73 3.50
C ILE A 210 13.40 13.16 2.98
N LEU A 211 14.57 13.56 2.51
CA LEU A 211 14.86 14.93 2.09
C LEU A 211 15.42 14.93 0.66
N ILE A 212 15.05 15.93 -0.13
CA ILE A 212 15.76 16.28 -1.36
C ILE A 212 16.60 17.52 -1.05
N ASN A 213 17.91 17.38 -1.23
CA ASN A 213 18.88 18.45 -0.98
C ASN A 213 19.44 18.97 -2.30
N ASN A 214 20.08 20.15 -2.24
CA ASN A 214 20.83 20.75 -3.35
C ASN A 214 19.96 21.05 -4.59
N LEU A 215 18.71 21.46 -4.36
CA LEU A 215 17.81 21.91 -5.43
C LEU A 215 17.74 23.44 -5.46
N THR A 216 17.89 24.03 -6.64
CA THR A 216 17.68 25.47 -6.82
C THR A 216 16.21 25.82 -6.57
N PRO A 217 15.89 26.90 -5.83
CA PRO A 217 14.52 27.34 -5.62
C PRO A 217 13.80 27.51 -6.97
N ASP A 218 12.64 26.86 -7.09
CA ASP A 218 11.80 26.93 -8.28
C ASP A 218 10.33 27.02 -7.84
N ASP A 219 9.67 28.12 -8.18
CA ASP A 219 8.29 28.41 -7.78
C ASP A 219 7.26 27.43 -8.37
N ARG A 220 7.66 26.61 -9.34
CA ARG A 220 6.81 25.57 -9.93
C ARG A 220 6.60 24.39 -9.00
N ILE A 221 7.51 24.16 -8.05
CA ILE A 221 7.45 23.03 -7.12
C ILE A 221 6.45 23.37 -6.01
N LYS A 222 5.46 22.50 -5.81
CA LYS A 222 4.40 22.70 -4.82
C LYS A 222 4.32 21.54 -3.85
N PRO A 223 3.97 21.79 -2.57
CA PRO A 223 3.58 20.73 -1.65
C PRO A 223 2.43 19.91 -2.24
N GLY A 224 2.47 18.59 -2.06
CA GLY A 224 1.51 17.64 -2.64
C GLY A 224 1.91 17.07 -4.00
N GLU A 225 3.01 17.52 -4.61
CA GLU A 225 3.53 16.92 -5.84
C GLU A 225 4.11 15.51 -5.58
N GLN A 226 3.78 14.57 -6.46
CA GLN A 226 4.34 13.21 -6.43
C GLN A 226 5.78 13.18 -6.94
N VAL A 227 6.58 12.30 -6.34
CA VAL A 227 7.98 12.08 -6.68
C VAL A 227 8.17 10.63 -7.11
N LEU A 228 8.77 10.46 -8.29
CA LEU A 228 9.02 9.18 -8.94
C LEU A 228 10.52 8.90 -8.99
N SER A 229 10.93 7.65 -9.20
CA SER A 229 12.33 7.33 -9.51
C SER A 229 12.72 7.82 -10.90
N SER A 230 13.90 8.43 -10.99
CA SER A 230 14.49 8.90 -12.26
C SER A 230 15.12 7.78 -13.10
N GLY A 231 15.57 6.71 -12.44
CA GLY A 231 16.40 5.66 -13.03
C GLY A 231 17.82 6.09 -13.42
N GLY A 232 18.27 7.28 -12.99
CA GLY A 232 19.63 7.77 -13.30
C GLY A 232 20.75 7.06 -12.52
N ASP A 233 20.41 6.42 -11.40
CA ASP A 233 21.35 5.69 -10.54
C ASP A 233 21.56 4.24 -10.94
N GLN A 234 20.81 3.73 -11.94
CA GLN A 234 20.80 2.33 -12.40
C GLN A 234 20.43 1.29 -11.34
N VAL A 235 20.17 1.71 -10.10
CA VAL A 235 19.70 0.86 -9.01
C VAL A 235 18.19 0.70 -9.11
N TYR A 236 17.46 1.81 -9.17
CA TYR A 236 16.01 1.80 -9.26
C TYR A 236 15.57 1.96 -10.71
N PRO A 237 14.62 1.16 -11.23
CA PRO A 237 14.05 1.44 -12.54
C PRO A 237 13.27 2.76 -12.50
N ARG A 238 13.14 3.42 -13.65
CA ARG A 238 12.41 4.69 -13.77
C ARG A 238 10.90 4.52 -13.54
N GLY A 239 10.29 5.50 -12.88
CA GLY A 239 8.83 5.63 -12.76
C GLY A 239 8.20 4.93 -11.56
N LEU A 240 8.98 4.45 -10.59
CA LEU A 240 8.46 3.93 -9.33
C LEU A 240 8.07 5.07 -8.38
N PRO A 241 6.93 4.98 -7.67
CA PRO A 241 6.55 5.96 -6.67
C PRO A 241 7.51 5.93 -5.47
N VAL A 242 7.92 7.12 -5.04
CA VAL A 242 8.82 7.30 -3.89
C VAL A 242 8.07 7.94 -2.74
N GLY A 243 7.34 9.02 -3.03
CA GLY A 243 6.67 9.81 -2.01
C GLY A 243 6.01 11.05 -2.55
N THR A 244 5.43 11.82 -1.65
CA THR A 244 4.79 13.11 -1.94
C THR A 244 5.50 14.23 -1.17
N ILE A 245 5.64 15.40 -1.78
CA ILE A 245 6.25 16.56 -1.14
C ILE A 245 5.37 17.03 0.02
N GLU A 246 5.92 17.04 1.24
CA GLU A 246 5.24 17.49 2.45
C GLU A 246 5.50 18.96 2.75
N SER A 247 6.75 19.39 2.70
CA SER A 247 7.12 20.78 2.92
C SER A 247 8.37 21.18 2.15
N ILE A 248 8.48 22.48 1.85
CA ILE A 248 9.59 23.09 1.13
C ILE A 248 10.16 24.17 2.04
N LYS A 249 11.45 24.08 2.37
CA LYS A 249 12.14 25.01 3.28
C LYS A 249 13.45 25.45 2.64
N VAL A 250 13.90 26.66 2.93
CA VAL A 250 15.25 27.10 2.53
C VAL A 250 16.28 26.30 3.31
N ASP A 251 17.33 25.82 2.64
CA ASP A 251 18.44 25.14 3.31
C ASP A 251 19.26 26.18 4.10
N PRO A 252 19.32 26.09 5.45
CA PRO A 252 20.05 27.05 6.26
C PRO A 252 21.55 26.95 6.07
N ASP A 253 22.07 25.76 5.75
CA ASP A 253 23.51 25.47 5.70
C ASP A 253 24.08 25.66 4.29
N HIS A 254 23.23 25.58 3.26
CA HIS A 254 23.63 25.62 1.85
C HIS A 254 22.81 26.60 1.02
N GLN A 255 22.84 27.88 1.35
CA GLN A 255 22.25 28.91 0.48
C GLN A 255 23.01 28.97 -0.86
N PRO A 256 22.32 29.09 -2.02
CA PRO A 256 20.90 29.41 -2.20
C PRO A 256 19.97 28.18 -2.40
N TYR A 257 20.33 26.98 -1.92
CA TYR A 257 19.52 25.78 -2.15
C TYR A 257 18.30 25.67 -1.23
N THR A 258 17.35 24.84 -1.67
CA THR A 258 16.12 24.50 -0.94
C THR A 258 16.18 23.05 -0.50
N LEU A 259 15.64 22.79 0.69
CA LEU A 259 15.46 21.49 1.29
C LEU A 259 13.97 21.10 1.23
N ILE A 260 13.67 20.01 0.54
CA ILE A 260 12.30 19.52 0.36
C ILE A 260 12.13 18.27 1.20
N GLN A 261 11.14 18.26 2.08
CA GLN A 261 10.78 17.10 2.88
C GLN A 261 9.69 16.29 2.18
N LEU A 262 9.89 14.97 2.12
CA LEU A 262 8.98 14.03 1.48
C LEU A 262 8.37 13.10 2.51
N ARG A 263 7.10 12.77 2.28
CA ARG A 263 6.43 11.63 2.91
C ARG A 263 6.57 10.42 1.99
N PRO A 264 7.18 9.31 2.43
CA PRO A 264 7.28 8.10 1.62
C PRO A 264 5.89 7.52 1.34
N GLU A 265 5.68 6.97 0.14
CA GLU A 265 4.45 6.21 -0.15
C GLU A 265 4.50 4.81 0.49
N ALA A 266 5.66 4.16 0.45
CA ALA A 266 5.87 2.90 1.13
C ALA A 266 5.95 3.08 2.65
N ASN A 267 5.26 2.22 3.41
CA ASN A 267 5.34 2.21 4.87
C ASN A 267 6.63 1.55 5.35
N LEU A 268 7.70 2.34 5.46
CA LEU A 268 9.04 1.86 5.84
C LEU A 268 9.14 1.31 7.28
N ASN A 269 8.15 1.60 8.13
CA ASN A 269 8.15 1.16 9.54
C ASN A 269 7.49 -0.20 9.75
N GLN A 270 6.61 -0.62 8.83
CA GLN A 270 5.84 -1.86 8.90
C GLN A 270 5.96 -2.61 7.58
N LEU A 271 7.19 -3.04 7.28
CA LEU A 271 7.47 -3.85 6.10
C LEU A 271 7.37 -5.33 6.47
N GLU A 272 6.51 -6.05 5.75
CA GLU A 272 6.34 -7.50 5.96
C GLU A 272 6.84 -8.31 4.77
N GLU A 273 6.41 -7.96 3.56
CA GLU A 273 6.96 -8.54 2.33
C GLU A 273 7.52 -7.46 1.41
N VAL A 274 8.55 -7.82 0.65
CA VAL A 274 9.25 -6.94 -0.29
C VAL A 274 9.60 -7.68 -1.56
N LEU A 275 9.78 -6.93 -2.65
CA LEU A 275 10.20 -7.43 -3.95
C LEU A 275 11.60 -6.90 -4.25
N VAL A 276 12.54 -7.81 -4.52
CA VAL A 276 13.88 -7.47 -4.97
C VAL A 276 13.94 -7.55 -6.49
N ILE A 277 14.41 -6.48 -7.13
CA ILE A 277 14.57 -6.43 -8.59
C ILE A 277 15.92 -7.07 -8.96
N THR A 278 15.87 -8.24 -9.58
CA THR A 278 17.07 -8.99 -9.98
C THR A 278 17.43 -8.82 -11.45
N GLY A 279 16.46 -8.40 -12.27
CA GLY A 279 16.68 -8.10 -13.68
C GLY A 279 15.83 -6.92 -14.12
N THR A 280 16.49 -5.82 -14.47
CA THR A 280 15.90 -4.78 -15.33
C THR A 280 15.95 -5.28 -16.76
N GLN A 281 15.10 -6.26 -17.10
CA GLN A 281 14.87 -6.57 -18.50
C GLN A 281 14.14 -5.38 -19.11
N THR A 282 14.94 -4.41 -19.58
CA THR A 282 14.61 -3.65 -20.77
C THR A 282 14.70 -4.65 -21.91
N THR A 283 13.75 -5.59 -21.99
CA THR A 283 13.67 -6.52 -23.11
C THR A 283 13.24 -5.69 -24.31
N LEU A 284 14.21 -5.05 -24.97
CA LEU A 284 14.09 -4.91 -26.40
C LEU A 284 13.85 -6.33 -26.92
N PRO A 285 12.76 -6.59 -27.66
CA PRO A 285 12.52 -7.91 -28.21
C PRO A 285 13.75 -8.37 -28.99
N ALA A 286 14.04 -9.68 -28.97
CA ALA A 286 15.25 -10.23 -29.62
C ALA A 286 15.38 -9.82 -31.11
N ALA A 287 14.25 -9.49 -31.76
CA ALA A 287 14.22 -8.88 -33.09
C ALA A 287 14.85 -7.47 -33.11
N ALA A 288 14.47 -6.58 -32.20
CA ALA A 288 15.05 -5.24 -32.11
C ALA A 288 16.54 -5.26 -31.72
N GLN A 289 16.99 -6.25 -30.93
CA GLN A 289 18.41 -6.46 -30.66
C GLN A 289 19.19 -6.91 -31.91
N LYS A 290 18.58 -7.77 -32.75
CA LYS A 290 19.17 -8.17 -34.04
C LYS A 290 19.20 -7.00 -35.03
N ASP A 291 18.16 -6.17 -35.05
CA ASP A 291 18.08 -5.00 -35.93
C ASP A 291 19.09 -3.91 -35.52
N LEU A 292 19.28 -3.67 -34.21
CA LEU A 292 20.34 -2.77 -33.73
C LEU A 292 21.74 -3.32 -34.02
N ALA A 293 21.98 -4.63 -33.85
CA ALA A 293 23.26 -5.24 -34.18
C ALA A 293 23.58 -5.18 -35.68
N ALA A 294 22.56 -5.39 -36.54
CA ALA A 294 22.68 -5.21 -37.99
C ALA A 294 22.93 -3.74 -38.37
N GLY A 295 22.24 -2.80 -37.72
CA GLY A 295 22.46 -1.36 -37.90
C GLY A 295 23.87 -0.93 -37.50
N ALA A 296 24.39 -1.43 -36.37
CA ALA A 296 25.74 -1.14 -35.90
C ALA A 296 26.82 -1.69 -36.86
N ALA A 297 26.68 -2.93 -37.32
CA ALA A 297 27.62 -3.52 -38.29
C ALA A 297 27.63 -2.76 -39.63
N THR A 298 26.47 -2.26 -40.07
CA THR A 298 26.37 -1.45 -41.30
C THR A 298 27.01 -0.08 -41.12
N ALA A 299 26.85 0.55 -39.95
CA ALA A 299 27.49 1.82 -39.63
C ALA A 299 29.03 1.71 -39.53
N GLU A 300 29.54 0.61 -38.97
CA GLU A 300 30.98 0.33 -38.93
C GLU A 300 31.55 0.09 -40.33
N ALA A 301 30.84 -0.65 -41.19
CA ALA A 301 31.24 -0.85 -42.59
C ALA A 301 31.24 0.46 -43.39
N GLN A 302 30.26 1.35 -43.16
CA GLN A 302 30.21 2.66 -43.79
C GLN A 302 31.31 3.61 -43.27
N ALA A 303 31.65 3.54 -41.99
CA ALA A 303 32.76 4.29 -41.41
C ALA A 303 34.12 3.84 -41.98
N ALA A 304 34.34 2.53 -42.12
CA ALA A 304 35.54 1.97 -42.74
C ALA A 304 35.64 2.33 -44.24
N ALA A 305 34.52 2.24 -44.97
CA ALA A 305 34.47 2.63 -46.38
C ALA A 305 34.76 4.12 -46.57
N LYS A 306 34.26 4.99 -45.68
CA LYS A 306 34.54 6.43 -45.70
C LYS A 306 36.02 6.71 -45.41
N GLN A 307 36.63 6.02 -44.46
CA GLN A 307 38.06 6.16 -44.17
C GLN A 307 38.95 5.73 -45.34
N LEU A 308 38.58 4.65 -46.04
CA LEU A 308 39.28 4.21 -47.26
C LEU A 308 39.12 5.23 -48.40
N ALA A 309 37.93 5.81 -48.57
CA ALA A 309 37.69 6.86 -49.57
C ALA A 309 38.48 8.14 -49.26
N ASP A 310 38.54 8.54 -47.99
CA ASP A 310 39.33 9.70 -47.54
C ASP A 310 40.85 9.47 -47.74
N GLN A 311 41.35 8.24 -47.51
CA GLN A 311 42.75 7.89 -47.79
C GLN A 311 43.07 7.92 -49.30
N GLN A 312 42.18 7.38 -50.14
CA GLN A 312 42.34 7.41 -51.59
C GLN A 312 42.28 8.83 -52.15
N ALA A 313 41.41 9.68 -51.62
CA ALA A 313 41.33 11.09 -51.97
C ALA A 313 42.62 11.85 -51.56
N ALA A 314 43.18 11.53 -50.38
CA ALA A 314 44.46 12.10 -49.95
C ALA A 314 45.63 11.65 -50.84
N GLU A 315 45.66 10.39 -51.27
CA GLU A 315 46.70 9.89 -52.17
C GLU A 315 46.58 10.47 -53.59
N ALA A 316 45.35 10.61 -54.10
CA ALA A 316 45.10 11.28 -55.39
C ALA A 316 45.46 12.77 -55.36
N ALA A 317 45.19 13.45 -54.24
CA ALA A 317 45.63 14.83 -54.02
C ALA A 317 47.16 14.94 -53.94
N ALA A 318 47.83 13.97 -53.31
CA ALA A 318 49.30 13.93 -53.27
C ALA A 318 49.92 13.70 -54.66
N ARG A 319 49.31 12.83 -55.49
CA ARG A 319 49.77 12.58 -56.87
C ARG A 319 49.56 13.78 -57.79
N SER A 320 48.42 14.47 -57.70
CA SER A 320 48.18 15.68 -58.48
C SER A 320 49.07 16.84 -58.05
N ALA A 321 49.33 16.98 -56.75
CA ALA A 321 50.32 17.94 -56.23
C ALA A 321 51.73 17.64 -56.74
N ALA A 322 52.16 16.37 -56.75
CA ALA A 322 53.45 15.96 -57.30
C ALA A 322 53.55 16.25 -58.80
N GLN A 323 52.47 16.06 -59.56
CA GLN A 323 52.45 16.33 -61.01
C GLN A 323 52.49 17.84 -61.31
N ILE A 324 51.77 18.66 -60.54
CA ILE A 324 51.85 20.13 -60.64
C ILE A 324 53.25 20.64 -60.29
N VAL A 325 53.93 20.00 -59.33
CA VAL A 325 55.32 20.34 -58.98
C VAL A 325 56.26 19.91 -60.10
N ALA A 326 56.08 18.73 -60.70
CA ALA A 326 56.90 18.24 -61.81
C ALA A 326 56.83 19.14 -63.06
N ASP A 327 55.64 19.65 -63.39
CA ASP A 327 55.45 20.60 -64.51
C ASP A 327 56.09 21.98 -64.26
N ARG A 328 56.41 22.31 -63.00
CA ARG A 328 57.04 23.57 -62.60
C ARG A 328 58.55 23.50 -62.40
N LEU A 329 59.20 22.36 -62.66
CA LEU A 329 60.66 22.33 -62.68
C LEU A 329 61.18 23.02 -63.96
N PRO A 330 62.01 24.07 -63.85
CA PRO A 330 62.65 24.66 -65.02
C PRO A 330 63.68 23.68 -65.58
N SER A 331 63.65 23.48 -66.90
CA SER A 331 64.74 22.84 -67.62
C SER A 331 66.02 23.64 -67.41
N ILE A 332 67.02 23.04 -66.77
CA ILE A 332 68.35 23.62 -66.61
C ILE A 332 68.92 23.88 -68.02
N HIS A 333 69.12 25.15 -68.35
CA HIS A 333 70.07 25.59 -69.36
C HIS A 333 71.10 26.45 -68.63
N GLU A 334 72.36 26.04 -68.74
CA GLU A 334 73.55 26.78 -68.33
C GLU A 334 73.63 28.12 -69.08
N GLY A 335 74.05 29.17 -68.38
CA GLY A 335 74.30 30.49 -68.94
C GLY A 335 74.70 31.47 -67.85
N ASP A 336 75.99 31.76 -67.83
CA ASP A 336 76.74 32.62 -66.94
C ASP A 336 76.23 34.08 -66.78
N ASP A 337 76.81 34.71 -65.75
CA ASP A 337 77.07 36.15 -65.58
C ASP A 337 76.09 37.03 -64.77
N ASP A 338 76.43 37.12 -63.48
CA ASP A 338 77.02 38.29 -62.80
C ASP A 338 76.21 39.60 -62.56
N THR A 339 76.47 40.12 -61.35
CA THR A 339 76.35 41.49 -60.84
C THR A 339 75.02 42.06 -60.27
N THR A 340 75.04 42.16 -58.93
CA THR A 340 74.74 43.35 -58.11
C THR A 340 73.31 43.91 -57.96
N LYS A 341 72.64 43.42 -56.90
CA LYS A 341 72.20 44.15 -55.69
C LYS A 341 71.63 45.59 -55.77
N THR A 342 70.34 45.68 -55.37
CA THR A 342 69.68 46.61 -54.41
C THR A 342 69.83 48.13 -54.63
N GLY A 343 68.79 48.96 -54.62
CA GLY A 343 67.35 48.80 -54.37
C GLY A 343 66.73 50.20 -54.27
N ALA A 344 65.46 50.37 -54.65
CA ALA A 344 64.66 51.54 -54.31
C ALA A 344 63.16 51.22 -54.43
N ALA A 345 62.40 51.76 -53.48
CA ALA A 345 61.00 51.49 -53.22
C ALA A 345 60.04 52.03 -54.31
N ALA A 346 58.96 51.29 -54.56
CA ALA A 346 57.65 51.83 -54.91
C ALA A 346 56.56 50.74 -54.74
N THR A 347 55.52 51.11 -54.00
CA THR A 347 54.28 50.38 -53.71
C THR A 347 53.50 49.96 -54.96
N PRO A 348 52.88 48.77 -54.95
CA PRO A 348 51.51 48.62 -55.47
C PRO A 348 50.61 47.91 -54.44
N ALA A 349 49.46 48.48 -54.10
CA ALA A 349 48.18 48.25 -54.77
C ALA A 349 47.67 46.80 -54.65
N ALA A 350 46.54 46.69 -53.96
CA ALA A 350 45.87 45.47 -53.54
C ALA A 350 45.51 44.53 -54.71
N LYS A 351 45.77 43.23 -54.50
CA LYS A 351 45.00 42.14 -55.11
C LYS A 351 45.02 40.92 -54.18
N THR A 352 43.86 40.65 -53.61
CA THR A 352 43.53 39.54 -52.72
C THR A 352 43.67 38.19 -53.45
N PRO A 353 44.18 37.13 -52.80
CA PRO A 353 44.12 35.77 -53.36
C PRO A 353 42.70 35.19 -53.28
N PRO A 354 42.27 34.34 -54.24
CA PRO A 354 40.95 33.70 -54.15
C PRO A 354 40.97 32.62 -53.05
N VAL A 355 40.18 32.85 -52.00
CA VAL A 355 39.85 31.84 -50.99
C VAL A 355 38.94 30.80 -51.65
N ASN A 356 39.45 29.59 -51.81
CA ASN A 356 38.68 28.46 -52.31
C ASN A 356 37.68 28.04 -51.22
N VAL A 357 36.41 28.39 -51.41
CA VAL A 357 35.32 28.09 -50.46
C VAL A 357 34.90 26.63 -50.65
N VAL A 358 35.28 25.78 -49.71
CA VAL A 358 34.72 24.43 -49.58
C VAL A 358 33.25 24.56 -49.15
N PRO A 359 32.26 24.05 -49.89
CA PRO A 359 30.87 24.12 -49.47
C PRO A 359 30.65 23.19 -48.27
N LYS A 360 30.30 23.78 -47.12
CA LYS A 360 29.92 23.04 -45.92
C LYS A 360 28.52 22.45 -46.14
N PRO A 361 28.29 21.14 -45.96
CA PRO A 361 26.96 20.57 -46.15
C PRO A 361 26.00 21.12 -45.08
N LEU A 362 24.82 21.54 -45.53
CA LEU A 362 23.75 22.05 -44.67
C LEU A 362 23.28 20.94 -43.71
N PRO A 363 23.03 21.23 -42.43
CA PRO A 363 22.46 20.27 -41.50
C PRO A 363 21.03 19.90 -41.89
N THR A 364 20.66 18.64 -41.70
CA THR A 364 19.31 18.12 -41.98
C THR A 364 18.27 18.77 -41.08
N LEU A 365 17.24 19.37 -41.69
CA LEU A 365 16.08 19.93 -40.99
C LEU A 365 15.31 18.83 -40.25
N HIS A 366 15.16 18.97 -38.93
CA HIS A 366 14.14 18.27 -38.15
C HIS A 366 12.94 19.21 -37.99
N SER A 367 11.72 18.69 -38.08
CA SER A 367 10.46 19.47 -38.13
C SER A 367 10.17 20.30 -36.88
N ASP A 368 10.90 20.10 -35.78
CA ASP A 368 10.49 20.56 -34.46
C ASP A 368 11.43 21.64 -33.85
N ARG A 369 12.18 22.37 -34.68
CA ARG A 369 12.89 23.59 -34.22
C ARG A 369 12.74 24.75 -35.19
N TYR A 370 12.18 25.84 -34.65
CA TYR A 370 12.34 27.24 -35.00
C TYR A 370 12.89 27.55 -36.41
N SER A 371 12.03 28.05 -37.28
CA SER A 371 12.39 28.57 -38.61
C SER A 371 13.14 29.91 -38.46
N PRO A 372 14.42 30.02 -38.85
CA PRO A 372 15.09 31.32 -38.89
C PRO A 372 14.67 32.04 -40.18
N GLY A 373 13.92 33.13 -40.03
CA GLY A 373 13.46 33.93 -41.19
C GLY A 373 12.39 34.98 -40.90
N ALA A 374 11.86 35.06 -39.69
CA ALA A 374 10.78 36.00 -39.34
C ALA A 374 11.18 37.04 -38.26
N THR A 375 12.47 37.37 -38.14
CA THR A 375 12.90 38.54 -37.36
C THR A 375 13.09 39.73 -38.30
N PRO A 376 12.33 40.82 -38.17
CA PRO A 376 12.58 42.04 -38.94
C PRO A 376 13.97 42.60 -38.63
N SER A 377 14.55 43.32 -39.60
CA SER A 377 15.89 43.90 -39.48
C SER A 377 15.95 44.88 -38.31
N ALA A 378 17.08 44.91 -37.60
CA ALA A 378 17.29 45.74 -36.41
C ALA A 378 17.14 47.26 -36.65
N ALA A 379 17.02 47.70 -37.91
CA ALA A 379 16.75 49.08 -38.27
C ALA A 379 15.30 49.53 -38.03
N ASP A 380 14.35 48.59 -37.87
CA ASP A 380 12.92 48.89 -37.78
C ASP A 380 12.36 48.95 -36.35
N LEU A 381 13.18 48.74 -35.32
CA LEU A 381 12.76 48.78 -33.92
C LEU A 381 13.13 50.10 -33.25
N ARG A 382 12.14 50.96 -33.00
CA ARG A 382 12.29 52.17 -32.14
C ARG A 382 11.99 51.82 -30.68
N PRO A 383 12.78 52.28 -29.69
CA PRO A 383 12.49 52.05 -28.29
C PRO A 383 11.18 52.76 -27.88
N GLY A 384 10.17 52.00 -27.41
CA GLY A 384 8.97 52.55 -26.75
C GLY A 384 7.63 52.48 -27.52
N ALA A 385 7.52 51.73 -28.62
CA ALA A 385 6.23 51.53 -29.29
C ALA A 385 5.43 50.35 -28.68
N PRO A 386 4.10 50.46 -28.47
CA PRO A 386 3.28 49.39 -27.90
C PRO A 386 3.08 48.25 -28.91
N GLU A 387 3.20 47.01 -28.41
CA GLU A 387 3.12 45.78 -29.18
C GLU A 387 1.70 45.54 -29.73
N ALA A 388 1.57 45.46 -31.05
CA ALA A 388 0.31 45.17 -31.72
C ALA A 388 -0.02 43.68 -31.64
N ALA A 389 -1.27 43.38 -31.29
CA ALA A 389 -1.83 42.04 -31.15
C ALA A 389 -1.64 41.17 -32.40
N ASN A 390 -1.24 39.91 -32.19
CA ASN A 390 -1.15 38.88 -33.23
C ASN A 390 -2.54 38.58 -33.84
N PRO A 391 -2.64 38.42 -35.18
CA PRO A 391 -3.88 38.01 -35.82
C PRO A 391 -4.11 36.50 -35.68
N VAL A 392 -5.27 36.15 -35.13
CA VAL A 392 -5.85 34.80 -35.16
C VAL A 392 -6.30 34.49 -36.59
N VAL A 393 -5.86 33.36 -37.15
CA VAL A 393 -6.38 32.85 -38.43
C VAL A 393 -7.70 32.08 -38.18
N PRO A 394 -8.74 32.26 -39.01
CA PRO A 394 -10.07 31.72 -38.75
C PRO A 394 -10.28 30.31 -39.30
N GLN A 395 -10.97 29.44 -38.56
CA GLN A 395 -11.59 28.22 -39.09
C GLN A 395 -13.11 28.35 -39.09
N THR A 396 -13.70 28.02 -40.24
CA THR A 396 -15.10 28.19 -40.65
C THR A 396 -16.03 27.13 -40.01
N PRO A 397 -17.34 27.39 -39.82
CA PRO A 397 -18.24 26.60 -38.96
C PRO A 397 -19.26 25.73 -39.71
N THR A 398 -19.83 24.70 -39.05
CA THR A 398 -21.28 24.29 -38.92
C THR A 398 -21.45 22.78 -38.63
N PRO A 399 -22.62 22.27 -38.15
CA PRO A 399 -23.64 22.89 -37.27
C PRO A 399 -24.12 21.96 -36.11
N ASP A 400 -24.80 22.61 -35.15
CA ASP A 400 -25.71 22.17 -34.09
C ASP A 400 -26.04 20.68 -33.85
N ALA A 401 -25.91 20.28 -32.58
CA ALA A 401 -26.91 19.47 -31.90
C ALA A 401 -26.91 19.77 -30.38
N THR A 402 -27.97 20.46 -29.96
CA THR A 402 -28.42 20.66 -28.59
C THR A 402 -28.57 19.31 -27.88
N THR A 403 -28.19 19.20 -26.59
CA THR A 403 -28.97 18.60 -25.48
C THR A 403 -28.07 18.45 -24.24
N GLN A 404 -28.34 19.24 -23.19
CA GLN A 404 -27.86 18.98 -21.82
C GLN A 404 -28.51 17.70 -21.28
N PRO A 405 -27.90 17.01 -20.29
CA PRO A 405 -28.37 17.25 -18.91
C PRO A 405 -27.32 17.09 -17.80
N ALA A 406 -27.44 18.02 -16.83
CA ALA A 406 -27.54 17.84 -15.38
C ALA A 406 -26.64 16.84 -14.61
N THR A 407 -26.00 17.42 -13.59
CA THR A 407 -25.41 16.83 -12.39
C THR A 407 -26.36 15.90 -11.61
N PRO A 408 -25.83 14.86 -10.92
CA PRO A 408 -26.54 14.24 -9.81
C PRO A 408 -25.89 14.58 -8.46
N LYS A 409 -26.73 15.05 -7.53
CA LYS A 409 -26.52 15.08 -6.08
C LYS A 409 -26.74 13.67 -5.47
N PRO A 410 -26.24 13.41 -4.25
CA PRO A 410 -26.14 12.08 -3.66
C PRO A 410 -27.47 11.57 -3.06
N VAL A 411 -27.71 10.26 -3.13
CA VAL A 411 -28.88 9.58 -2.55
C VAL A 411 -28.42 8.62 -1.44
N GLN A 412 -28.97 8.82 -0.24
CA GLN A 412 -28.90 7.91 0.91
C GLN A 412 -30.11 6.93 0.94
N PRO A 413 -30.05 5.84 1.72
CA PRO A 413 -30.63 4.54 1.36
C PRO A 413 -32.06 4.31 1.88
N LYS A 414 -32.79 3.39 1.22
CA LYS A 414 -34.13 2.90 1.63
C LYS A 414 -34.03 1.45 2.13
N PRO A 415 -34.74 1.05 3.20
CA PRO A 415 -34.55 -0.23 3.89
C PRO A 415 -35.24 -1.40 3.17
N ARG A 416 -34.58 -2.57 3.15
CA ARG A 416 -35.09 -3.82 2.57
C ARG A 416 -35.76 -4.67 3.65
N LYS A 417 -37.01 -5.11 3.41
CA LYS A 417 -37.78 -6.03 4.26
C LYS A 417 -37.19 -7.45 4.24
N PRO A 418 -37.35 -8.24 5.33
CA PRO A 418 -36.86 -9.62 5.43
C PRO A 418 -37.76 -10.61 4.68
N GLN A 419 -37.14 -11.60 4.06
CA GLN A 419 -37.77 -12.71 3.33
C GLN A 419 -37.61 -14.01 4.15
N PRO A 420 -38.63 -14.89 4.25
CA PRO A 420 -38.61 -16.07 5.11
C PRO A 420 -37.78 -17.24 4.51
N PRO A 421 -37.30 -18.19 5.34
CA PRO A 421 -36.41 -19.26 4.90
C PRO A 421 -37.15 -20.35 4.10
N ALA A 422 -36.51 -20.81 3.03
CA ALA A 422 -36.98 -21.93 2.21
C ALA A 422 -36.34 -23.25 2.67
N ASP A 423 -37.17 -24.29 2.61
CA ASP A 423 -36.93 -25.68 2.97
C ASP A 423 -35.71 -26.36 2.31
N SER A 424 -35.14 -27.26 3.11
CA SER A 424 -34.58 -28.59 2.81
C SER A 424 -34.27 -28.97 1.36
N ALA A 425 -32.98 -29.20 1.06
CA ALA A 425 -32.55 -30.09 -0.02
C ALA A 425 -31.25 -30.84 0.34
N GLN A 426 -31.19 -32.10 -0.09
CA GLN A 426 -30.31 -33.23 0.28
C GLN A 426 -28.82 -33.11 -0.06
N PRO A 427 -27.95 -33.96 0.53
CA PRO A 427 -26.51 -33.97 0.28
C PRO A 427 -26.14 -34.64 -1.05
N PRO A 428 -25.00 -34.26 -1.69
CA PRO A 428 -24.60 -34.81 -2.98
C PRO A 428 -23.98 -36.21 -2.87
N THR A 429 -24.40 -37.06 -3.79
CA THR A 429 -23.89 -38.41 -4.07
C THR A 429 -22.45 -38.42 -4.58
N GLN A 430 -21.67 -39.37 -4.05
CA GLN A 430 -20.32 -39.74 -4.46
C GLN A 430 -20.23 -40.13 -5.94
N SER A 431 -19.17 -39.69 -6.62
CA SER A 431 -18.74 -40.23 -7.93
C SER A 431 -17.55 -41.17 -7.71
N PRO A 432 -17.43 -42.30 -8.45
CA PRO A 432 -16.42 -43.31 -8.19
C PRO A 432 -15.09 -43.01 -8.89
N ASN A 433 -14.04 -43.37 -8.18
CA ASN A 433 -12.63 -43.37 -8.56
C ASN A 433 -12.34 -44.47 -9.61
N PRO A 434 -11.53 -44.23 -10.66
CA PRO A 434 -10.95 -45.31 -11.45
C PRO A 434 -9.44 -45.43 -11.20
N GLN A 435 -9.03 -46.61 -10.74
CA GLN A 435 -7.69 -47.19 -10.90
C GLN A 435 -7.86 -48.70 -11.03
N PRO A 436 -6.87 -49.45 -11.57
CA PRO A 436 -5.52 -49.03 -11.98
C PRO A 436 -5.29 -48.91 -13.49
#